data_AF-A0A160KPP7-F1
#
_entry.id   AF-A0A160KPP7-F1
#
_cell.length_a   1.000
_cell.length_b   1.000
_cell.length_c   1.000
_cell.angle_alpha   90.00
_cell.angle_beta   90.00
_cell.angle_gamma   90.00
#
_symmetry.space_group_name_H-M   'P 1'
#
loop_
_entity.id
_entity.type
_entity.pdbx_description
1 polymer ?
#
loop_
_entity_poly.entity_id
_entity_poly.type
_entity_poly.pdbx_seq_one_letter_code
_entity_poly.pdbx_strand_id
1 'polypeptide(L)' 'MKVQADTANARPRAVILRLGALFEGVLRHDQRRADGSWRDTAVHSILAPEARTTRGEQAQCR' A
#
# COMPACT_ATOMS: atom_id res chain seq x y z
N MET A 1 -7.70 -2.86 5.60
CA MET A 1 -7.45 -2.95 4.14
C MET A 1 -5.94 -3.09 3.92
N LYS A 2 -5.51 -3.91 2.95
CA LYS A 2 -4.11 -4.03 2.54
C LYS A 2 -3.92 -3.33 1.19
N VAL A 3 -2.85 -2.55 1.04
CA VAL A 3 -2.47 -1.88 -0.20
C VAL A 3 -1.03 -2.24 -0.55
N GLN A 4 -0.76 -2.51 -1.81
CA GLN A 4 0.56 -2.92 -2.29
C GLN A 4 1.06 -1.95 -3.35
N ALA A 5 2.34 -1.59 -3.28
CA ALA A 5 3.00 -0.75 -4.26
C ALA A 5 4.37 -1.32 -4.63
N ASP A 6 4.88 -0.96 -5.81
CA ASP A 6 6.27 -1.29 -6.16
C ASP A 6 7.21 -0.45 -5.30
N THR A 7 8.22 -1.09 -4.72
CA THR A 7 9.24 -0.41 -3.91
C THR A 7 10.01 0.63 -4.72
N ALA A 8 10.24 0.37 -6.01
CA ALA A 8 10.94 1.27 -6.92
C ALA A 8 10.11 2.48 -7.36
N ASN A 9 8.78 2.47 -7.17
CA ASN A 9 7.91 3.57 -7.59
C ASN A 9 7.50 4.45 -6.40
N ALA A 10 8.10 5.63 -6.28
CA ALA A 10 7.84 6.54 -5.17
C ALA A 10 6.45 7.21 -5.22
N ARG A 11 5.88 7.41 -6.41
CA ARG A 11 4.61 8.15 -6.60
C ARG A 11 3.41 7.49 -5.91
N PRO A 12 3.08 6.21 -6.15
CA PRO A 12 1.98 5.54 -5.46
C PRO A 12 2.24 5.42 -3.95
N ARG A 13 3.51 5.22 -3.53
CA ARG A 13 3.88 5.16 -2.11
C ARG A 13 3.55 6.48 -1.38
N ALA A 14 3.84 7.62 -1.99
CA ALA A 14 3.51 8.93 -1.42
C ALA A 14 2.00 9.14 -1.26
N VAL A 15 1.19 8.67 -2.22
CA VAL A 15 -0.28 8.73 -2.14
C VAL A 15 -0.79 7.83 -1.02
N ILE A 16 -0.28 6.60 -0.91
CA ILE A 16 -0.67 5.63 0.11
C ILE A 16 -0.38 6.17 1.52
N LEU A 17 0.79 6.79 1.71
CA LEU A 17 1.13 7.44 2.98
C LEU A 17 0.21 8.62 3.29
N ARG A 18 -0.14 9.44 2.28
CA ARG A 18 -1.10 10.55 2.42
C ARG A 18 -2.51 10.10 2.78
N LEU A 19 -2.90 8.89 2.37
CA LEU A 19 -4.19 8.28 2.74
C LEU A 19 -4.21 7.77 4.19
N GLY A 20 -3.10 7.89 4.93
CA GLY A 20 -2.99 7.44 6.31
C GLY A 20 -2.70 5.95 6.45
N ALA A 21 -2.23 5.29 5.39
CA ALA A 21 -1.80 3.90 5.47
C ALA A 21 -0.44 3.77 6.14
N LEU A 22 -0.33 2.81 7.06
CA LEU A 22 0.91 2.44 7.72
C LEU A 22 1.73 1.54 6.82
N PHE A 23 3.06 1.65 6.94
CA PHE A 23 4.00 0.79 6.22
C PHE A 23 4.34 -0.43 7.07
N GLU A 24 4.10 -1.62 6.51
CA GLU A 24 4.28 -2.90 7.22
C GLU A 24 5.60 -3.58 6.85
N GLY A 25 6.06 -3.39 5.62
CA GLY A 25 7.32 -3.99 5.16
C GLY A 25 7.43 -4.16 3.66
N VAL A 26 8.52 -4.80 3.23
CA VAL A 26 8.80 -5.12 1.82
C VAL A 26 8.89 -6.63 1.63
N LEU A 27 8.11 -7.14 0.68
CA LEU A 27 8.27 -8.50 0.16
C LEU A 27 9.32 -8.46 -0.94
N ARG A 28 10.46 -9.11 -0.69
CA ARG A 28 11.58 -9.18 -1.64
C ARG A 28 11.35 -10.29 -2.65
N HIS A 29 11.59 -10.01 -3.92
CA HIS A 29 11.40 -10.95 -5.03
C HIS A 29 10.00 -11.60 -5.05
N ASP A 30 8.97 -10.82 -4.74
CA ASP A 30 7.58 -11.27 -4.64
C ASP A 30 6.95 -11.53 -6.01
N GLN A 31 7.31 -10.71 -6.99
CA GLN A 31 6.69 -10.71 -8.32
C GLN A 31 7.76 -10.75 -9.41
N ARG A 32 7.58 -11.61 -10.41
CA ARG A 32 8.45 -11.67 -11.58
C ARG A 32 7.85 -10.86 -12.72
N ARG A 33 8.62 -9.93 -13.27
CA ARG A 33 8.21 -9.12 -14.41
C ARG A 33 8.32 -9.90 -15.71
N ALA A 34 7.68 -9.40 -16.77
CA ALA A 34 7.71 -10.01 -18.10
C ALA A 34 9.12 -10.07 -18.69
N ASP A 35 10.01 -9.16 -18.28
CA ASP A 35 11.43 -9.14 -18.66
C ASP A 35 12.30 -10.11 -17.85
N GLY A 36 11.72 -10.86 -16.90
CA GLY A 36 12.43 -11.78 -16.02
C GLY A 36 13.05 -11.14 -14.78
N SER A 37 12.98 -9.81 -14.62
CA SER A 37 13.43 -9.14 -13.40
C SER A 37 12.50 -9.40 -12.22
N TRP A 38 13.05 -9.36 -11.02
CA TRP A 38 12.28 -9.45 -9.79
C TRP A 38 11.80 -8.07 -9.33
N ARG A 39 10.59 -8.04 -8.78
CA ARG A 39 9.96 -6.87 -8.20
C ARG A 39 9.77 -7.09 -6.70
N ASP A 40 10.15 -6.05 -5.96
CA ASP A 40 9.90 -5.95 -4.53
C ASP A 40 8.60 -5.20 -4.28
N THR A 41 7.71 -5.79 -3.48
CA THR A 41 6.41 -5.22 -3.16
C THR A 41 6.44 -4.58 -1.77
N ALA A 42 6.27 -3.25 -1.70
CA ALA A 42 6.00 -2.55 -0.46
C ALA A 42 4.54 -2.79 -0.04
N VAL A 43 4.34 -3.25 1.19
CA VAL A 43 3.04 -3.54 1.77
C VAL A 43 2.67 -2.47 2.78
N HIS A 44 1.45 -1.97 2.64
CA HIS A 44 0.84 -0.99 3.53
C HIS A 44 -0.50 -1.51 4.04
N SER A 45 -0.90 -1.06 5.24
CA SER A 45 -2.17 -1.44 5.84
C SER A 45 -2.90 -0.21 6.40
N ILE A 46 -4.24 -0.29 6.45
CA ILE A 46 -5.11 0.63 7.18
C ILE A 46 -6.06 -0.22 8.01
N LEU A 47 -6.10 -0.02 9.33
CA LEU A 47 -7.02 -0.71 10.22
C LEU A 47 -8.37 0.02 10.27
N ALA A 48 -9.46 -0.74 10.49
CA ALA A 48 -10.81 -0.19 10.61
C ALA A 48 -10.97 0.91 11.69
N PRO A 49 -10.39 0.79 12.90
CA PRO A 49 -10.44 1.87 13.89
C PRO A 49 -9.65 3.12 13.46
N GLU A 50 -8.55 2.99 12.71
CA GLU A 50 -7.76 4.13 12.20
C GLU A 50 -8.50 4.91 11.12
N ALA A 51 -9.30 4.21 10.32
CA ALA A 51 -10.11 4.81 9.27
C ALA A 51 -11.16 5.78 9.83
N ARG A 52 -11.71 5.55 11.04
CA ARG A 52 -12.69 6.47 11.64
C ARG A 52 -12.05 7.78 12.11
N THR A 53 -10.81 7.73 12.58
CA THR A 53 -10.07 8.93 13.03
C THR A 53 -9.60 9.77 11.84
N THR A 54 -9.29 9.14 10.71
CA THR A 54 -8.81 9.82 9.49
C THR A 54 -9.92 10.17 8.51
N ARG A 55 -11.14 9.63 8.68
CA ARG A 55 -12.31 9.92 7.84
C ARG A 55 -13.56 10.12 8.69
N GLY A 56 -13.96 11.37 8.83
CA GLY A 56 -15.38 11.73 8.89
C GLY A 56 -16.15 11.39 7.60
N GLU A 57 -15.49 10.85 6.57
CA GLU A 57 -16.07 10.67 5.26
C GLU A 57 -15.27 9.62 4.48
N GLN A 58 -15.74 8.39 4.37
CA GLN A 58 -15.85 7.68 3.10
C GLN A 58 -16.50 6.34 3.42
N ALA A 59 -17.76 6.27 3.03
CA ALA A 59 -18.62 5.12 3.12
C ALA A 59 -18.02 3.89 2.42
N GLN A 60 -18.35 2.72 2.98
CA GLN A 60 -18.75 1.52 2.27
C GLN A 60 -18.20 1.39 0.83
N CYS A 61 -17.04 0.77 0.65
CA CYS A 61 -16.67 0.21 -0.65
C CYS A 61 -16.68 -1.31 -0.53
N ARG A 62 -17.72 -1.86 -1.17
CA ARG A 62 -18.09 -3.24 -1.39
C ARG A 62 -16.98 -4.04 -2.08
#